data_AF-A0A9D6I079-F1
#
_entry.id   AF-A0A9D6I079-F1
#
_cell.length_a   1.000
_cell.length_b   1.000
_cell.length_c   1.000
_cell.angle_alpha   90.00
_cell.angle_beta   90.00
_cell.angle_gamma   90.00
#
_symmetry.space_group_name_H-M   'P 1'
#
loop_
_entity.id
_entity.type
_entity.pdbx_description
1 polymer ?
#
loop_
_entity_poly.entity_id
_entity_poly.type
_entity_poly.pdbx_seq_one_letter_code
_entity_poly.pdbx_strand_id
1 'polypeptide(L)'
;MHVSRAPLDPDTGWRRFTRRRDGMTHALEGGLWLHPFVLRGERMAHLVSSDRESLLRAGRRLGLDPAWLQHKPLKHPRHGARVDAWHWDLRGRYLALAVELAVPPGASPGSS
;
A
#
# COMPACT_ATOMS: atom_id res chain seq x y z
N MET A 1 23.17 10.06 18.90
CA MET A 1 23.23 10.11 17.43
C MET A 1 21.94 9.49 16.91
N HIS A 2 20.96 10.31 16.54
CA HIS A 2 19.72 9.82 15.93
C HIS A 2 20.03 9.53 14.47
N VAL A 3 19.97 8.26 14.06
CA VAL A 3 20.03 7.90 12.65
C VAL A 3 18.70 8.33 12.05
N SER A 4 18.68 9.52 11.44
CA SER A 4 17.56 9.98 10.65
C SER A 4 17.48 9.07 9.43
N ARG A 5 16.59 8.08 9.48
CA ARG A 5 16.23 7.27 8.31
C ARG A 5 15.70 8.26 7.27
N ALA A 6 16.43 8.45 6.18
CA ALA A 6 15.94 9.22 5.04
C ALA A 6 14.53 8.71 4.68
N PRO A 7 13.56 9.60 4.37
CA PRO A 7 12.28 9.14 3.87
C PRO A 7 12.58 8.29 2.63
N LEU A 8 12.14 7.04 2.65
CA LEU A 8 12.07 6.22 1.44
C LEU A 8 11.40 7.11 0.39
N ASP A 9 12.03 7.28 -0.77
CA ASP A 9 11.51 8.12 -1.85
C ASP A 9 9.99 7.96 -1.95
N PRO A 10 9.19 9.03 -1.81
CA PRO A 10 7.74 8.96 -1.96
C PRO A 10 7.33 8.53 -3.38
N ASP A 11 8.29 8.44 -4.30
CA ASP A 11 8.19 7.88 -5.64
C ASP A 11 8.30 6.35 -5.72
N THR A 12 8.70 5.68 -4.63
CA THR A 12 8.78 4.22 -4.60
C THR A 12 7.37 3.64 -4.62
N GLY A 13 6.96 3.10 -5.77
CA GLY A 13 5.62 2.52 -5.98
C GLY A 13 5.19 1.47 -4.94
N TRP A 14 3.93 1.08 -4.98
CA TRP A 14 3.37 0.12 -4.02
C TRP A 14 3.85 -1.32 -4.26
N ARG A 15 3.96 -2.09 -3.18
CA ARG A 15 4.59 -3.41 -3.16
C ARG A 15 3.58 -4.52 -2.92
N ARG A 16 3.82 -5.68 -3.52
CA ARG A 16 3.12 -6.94 -3.24
C ARG A 16 3.98 -7.81 -2.34
N PHE A 17 3.34 -8.60 -1.50
CA PHE A 17 3.99 -9.55 -0.60
C PHE A 17 3.28 -10.89 -0.70
N THR A 18 4.06 -11.97 -0.69
CA THR A 18 3.53 -13.34 -0.66
C THR A 18 2.79 -13.61 0.65
N ARG A 19 3.36 -13.15 1.77
CA ARG A 19 2.74 -13.32 3.09
C ARG A 19 1.96 -12.08 3.47
N ARG A 20 0.69 -12.28 3.85
CA ARG A 20 -0.20 -11.21 4.36
C ARG A 20 0.42 -10.45 5.54
N ARG A 21 1.11 -11.16 6.44
CA ARG A 21 1.77 -10.56 7.61
C ARG A 21 2.83 -9.53 7.21
N ASP A 22 3.62 -9.82 6.18
CA ASP A 22 4.72 -8.96 5.75
C ASP A 22 4.18 -7.69 5.08
N GLY A 23 3.16 -7.84 4.22
CA GLY A 23 2.48 -6.70 3.62
C GLY A 23 1.74 -5.83 4.63
N MET A 24 1.09 -6.44 5.62
CA MET A 24 0.45 -5.69 6.70
C MET A 24 1.47 -4.94 7.56
N THR A 25 2.61 -5.56 7.88
CA THR A 25 3.72 -4.89 8.57
C THR A 25 4.21 -3.71 7.75
N HIS A 26 4.48 -3.91 6.46
CA HIS A 26 4.94 -2.85 5.57
C HIS A 26 3.96 -1.67 5.51
N ALA A 27 2.66 -1.95 5.35
CA ALA A 27 1.62 -0.92 5.31
C ALA A 27 1.57 -0.08 6.61
N LEU A 28 1.69 -0.75 7.76
CA LEU A 28 1.61 -0.10 9.06
C LEU A 28 2.92 0.55 9.53
N GLU A 29 4.02 0.32 8.81
CA GLU A 29 5.28 1.05 8.95
C GLU A 29 5.40 2.22 7.96
N GLY A 30 4.29 2.61 7.31
CA GLY A 30 4.17 3.74 6.38
C GLY A 30 4.32 3.38 4.90
N GLY A 31 4.56 2.11 4.56
CA GLY A 31 4.63 1.64 3.18
C GLY A 31 3.28 1.56 2.49
N LEU A 32 3.28 1.42 1.16
CA LEU A 32 2.08 1.17 0.36
C LEU A 32 2.02 -0.31 -0.04
N TRP A 33 1.04 -1.03 0.50
CA TRP A 33 0.85 -2.44 0.25
C TRP A 33 -0.32 -2.70 -0.70
N LEU A 34 -0.03 -3.33 -1.84
CA LEU A 34 -1.05 -3.86 -2.75
C LEU A 34 -1.37 -5.31 -2.37
N HIS A 35 -2.56 -5.52 -1.82
CA HIS A 35 -3.06 -6.82 -1.37
C HIS A 35 -4.14 -7.34 -2.33
N PRO A 36 -3.80 -8.23 -3.28
CA PRO A 36 -4.78 -8.82 -4.19
C PRO A 36 -5.67 -9.83 -3.46
N PHE A 37 -6.95 -9.91 -3.86
CA PHE A 37 -7.91 -10.91 -3.39
C PHE A 37 -9.00 -11.15 -4.45
N VAL A 38 -9.81 -12.19 -4.26
CA VAL A 38 -10.98 -12.46 -5.10
C VAL A 38 -12.23 -12.31 -4.24
N LEU A 39 -13.19 -11.53 -4.70
CA LEU A 39 -14.49 -11.33 -4.04
C LEU A 39 -15.60 -11.68 -5.02
N ARG A 40 -16.42 -12.69 -4.69
CA ARG A 40 -17.54 -13.15 -5.54
C ARG A 40 -17.14 -13.42 -7.00
N GLY A 41 -15.93 -13.99 -7.20
CA GLY A 41 -15.38 -14.28 -8.53
C GLY A 41 -14.67 -13.11 -9.21
N GLU A 42 -14.77 -11.89 -8.68
CA GLU A 42 -14.10 -10.71 -9.21
C GLU A 42 -12.71 -10.54 -8.58
N ARG A 43 -11.69 -10.29 -9.41
CA ARG A 43 -10.34 -9.94 -8.93
C ARG A 43 -10.33 -8.49 -8.44
N MET A 44 -9.84 -8.30 -7.22
CA MET A 44 -9.73 -7.00 -6.57
C MET A 44 -8.36 -6.86 -5.89
N ALA A 45 -8.03 -5.65 -5.45
CA ALA A 45 -6.94 -5.44 -4.51
C ALA A 45 -7.27 -4.33 -3.53
N HIS A 46 -6.75 -4.44 -2.30
CA HIS A 46 -6.64 -3.27 -1.43
C HIS A 46 -5.29 -2.62 -1.66
N LEU A 47 -5.26 -1.30 -1.79
CA LEU A 47 -4.03 -0.53 -1.61
C LEU A 47 -4.07 0.09 -0.22
N VAL A 48 -3.17 -0.34 0.68
CA VAL A 48 -3.25 -0.10 2.12
C VAL A 48 -2.00 0.63 2.63
N SER A 49 -2.19 1.58 3.54
CA SER A 49 -1.11 2.23 4.30
C SER A 49 -1.63 2.87 5.58
N SER A 50 -0.73 3.03 6.55
CA SER A 50 -0.87 3.92 7.70
C SER A 50 -0.47 5.37 7.39
N ASP A 51 0.17 5.62 6.24
CA ASP A 51 0.41 6.97 5.75
C ASP A 51 -0.71 7.38 4.78
N ARG A 52 -1.65 8.18 5.29
CA ARG A 52 -2.77 8.71 4.52
C ARG A 52 -2.33 9.56 3.33
N GLU A 53 -1.26 10.35 3.48
CA GLU A 53 -0.81 11.23 2.40
C GLU A 53 -0.20 10.44 1.25
N SER A 54 0.59 9.41 1.57
CA SER A 54 1.11 8.48 0.56
C SER A 54 -0.02 7.78 -0.21
N LEU A 55 -1.10 7.38 0.47
CA LEU A 55 -2.28 6.82 -0.19
C LEU A 55 -3.01 7.81 -1.09
N LEU A 56 -3.08 9.09 -0.70
CA LEU A 56 -3.68 10.13 -1.53
C LEU A 56 -2.82 10.43 -2.77
N ARG A 57 -1.48 10.46 -2.63
CA ARG A 57 -0.56 10.58 -3.77
C ARG A 57 -0.72 9.40 -4.73
N ALA A 58 -0.78 8.18 -4.21
CA ALA A 58 -1.06 6.99 -5.00
C ALA A 58 -2.44 7.04 -5.68
N GLY A 59 -3.46 7.51 -4.96
CA GLY A 59 -4.81 7.70 -5.49
C GLY A 59 -4.84 8.67 -6.68
N ARG A 60 -4.11 9.80 -6.59
CA ARG A 60 -3.96 10.74 -7.72
C ARG A 60 -3.32 10.07 -8.95
N ARG A 61 -2.25 9.28 -8.74
CA ARG A 61 -1.61 8.49 -9.82
C ARG A 61 -2.57 7.50 -10.48
N LEU A 62 -3.49 6.93 -9.70
CA LEU A 62 -4.50 5.98 -10.17
C LEU A 62 -5.78 6.64 -10.70
N GLY A 63 -5.91 7.97 -10.61
CA GLY A 63 -7.14 8.70 -10.96
C GLY A 63 -8.32 8.40 -10.03
N LEU A 64 -8.07 8.13 -8.75
CA LEU A 64 -9.09 7.89 -7.72
C LEU A 64 -9.54 9.20 -7.07
N ASP A 65 -10.83 9.27 -6.75
CA ASP A 65 -11.39 10.38 -5.98
C ASP A 65 -11.01 10.24 -4.48
N PRO A 66 -10.44 11.28 -3.83
CA PRO A 66 -10.17 11.32 -2.40
C PRO A 66 -11.33 10.86 -1.50
N ALA A 67 -12.57 11.10 -1.90
CA ALA A 67 -13.76 10.74 -1.15
C ALA A 67 -14.02 9.23 -1.06
N TRP A 68 -13.41 8.41 -1.94
CA TRP A 68 -13.54 6.94 -1.86
C TRP A 68 -12.56 6.30 -0.87
N LEU A 69 -11.70 7.10 -0.20
CA LEU A 69 -10.68 6.60 0.71
C LEU A 69 -11.34 6.12 2.00
N GLN A 70 -11.11 4.86 2.36
CA GLN A 70 -11.72 4.27 3.55
C GLN A 70 -10.75 4.24 4.72
N HIS A 71 -11.14 4.81 5.87
CA HIS A 71 -10.41 4.68 7.14
C HIS A 71 -10.80 3.40 7.87
N LYS A 72 -9.80 2.64 8.31
CA LYS A 72 -9.99 1.42 9.11
C LYS A 72 -8.74 1.10 9.93
N PRO A 73 -8.74 1.38 11.25
CA PRO A 73 -7.61 1.03 12.11
C PRO A 73 -7.33 -0.48 12.14
N LEU A 74 -6.08 -0.86 11.91
CA LEU A 74 -5.63 -2.26 11.83
C LEU A 74 -4.72 -2.62 13.02
N LYS A 75 -4.73 -3.90 13.42
CA LYS A 75 -3.86 -4.42 14.47
C LYS A 75 -2.47 -4.73 13.92
N HIS A 76 -1.43 -4.14 14.49
CA HIS A 76 -0.05 -4.35 14.05
C HIS A 76 0.42 -5.78 14.38
N PRO A 77 0.95 -6.55 13.41
CA PRO A 77 1.29 -7.96 13.61
C PRO A 77 2.58 -8.21 14.42
N ARG A 78 3.38 -7.16 14.71
CA ARG A 78 4.59 -7.28 15.56
C ARG A 78 4.30 -7.07 17.05
N HIS A 79 3.49 -6.06 17.39
CA HIS A 79 3.29 -5.62 18.78
C HIS A 79 1.81 -5.53 19.20
N GLY A 80 0.87 -5.83 18.30
CA GLY A 80 -0.55 -5.94 18.64
C GLY A 80 -1.31 -4.63 18.88
N ALA A 81 -0.64 -3.47 18.82
CA ALA A 81 -1.31 -2.17 18.94
C ALA A 81 -2.16 -1.88 17.69
N ARG A 82 -3.24 -1.11 17.85
CA ARG A 82 -4.02 -0.61 16.70
C ARG A 82 -3.34 0.63 16.13
N VAL A 83 -3.18 0.65 14.82
CA VAL A 83 -2.57 1.75 14.06
C VAL A 83 -3.62 2.25 13.07
N ASP A 84 -3.75 3.56 12.96
CA ASP A 84 -4.60 4.16 11.93
C ASP A 84 -4.12 3.74 10.55
N ALA A 85 -5.08 3.35 9.72
CA ALA A 85 -4.79 2.91 8.37
C ALA A 85 -5.96 3.26 7.45
N TRP A 86 -5.63 3.42 6.18
CA TRP A 86 -6.58 3.69 5.13
C TRP A 86 -6.40 2.69 3.99
N HIS A 87 -7.41 2.58 3.15
CA HIS A 87 -7.31 1.76 1.95
C HIS A 87 -8.19 2.26 0.81
N TRP A 88 -7.77 1.89 -0.40
CA TRP A 88 -8.57 1.92 -1.61
C TRP A 88 -9.00 0.50 -2.00
N ASP A 89 -10.27 0.35 -2.40
CA ASP A 89 -10.74 -0.86 -3.06
C ASP A 89 -10.57 -0.73 -4.58
N LEU A 90 -9.64 -1.51 -5.12
CA LEU A 90 -9.27 -1.45 -6.53
C LEU A 90 -9.91 -2.61 -7.29
N ARG A 91 -10.59 -2.26 -8.38
CA ARG A 91 -11.20 -3.20 -9.33
C ARG A 91 -11.11 -2.65 -10.76
N GLY A 92 -11.34 -3.52 -11.74
CA GLY A 92 -11.32 -3.15 -13.17
C GLY A 92 -10.07 -2.37 -13.57
N ARG A 93 -10.25 -1.21 -14.22
CA ARG A 93 -9.14 -0.38 -14.72
C ARG A 93 -8.17 0.08 -13.62
N TYR A 94 -8.67 0.36 -12.41
CA TYR A 94 -7.83 0.82 -11.31
C TYR A 94 -6.93 -0.30 -10.77
N LEU A 95 -7.46 -1.53 -10.75
CA LEU A 95 -6.66 -2.70 -10.42
C LEU A 95 -5.59 -2.95 -11.49
N ALA A 96 -5.94 -2.85 -12.77
CA ALA A 96 -4.98 -3.07 -13.87
C ALA A 96 -3.80 -2.08 -13.79
N LEU A 97 -4.10 -0.78 -13.67
CA LEU A 97 -3.08 0.26 -13.53
C LEU A 97 -2.27 0.10 -12.24
N ALA A 98 -2.92 -0.31 -11.14
CA ALA A 98 -2.21 -0.61 -9.91
C ALA A 98 -1.21 -1.77 -10.06
N VAL A 99 -1.59 -2.83 -10.77
CA VAL A 99 -0.68 -3.95 -11.00
C VAL A 99 0.53 -3.55 -11.85
N GLU A 100 0.33 -2.70 -12.85
CA GLU A 100 1.37 -2.20 -13.76
C GLU A 100 2.43 -1.34 -13.04
N LEU A 101 1.99 -0.41 -12.20
CA LEU A 101 2.88 0.49 -11.47
C LEU A 101 3.47 -0.11 -10.18
N ALA A 102 3.07 -1.34 -9.82
CA ALA A 102 3.57 -2.00 -8.62
C ALA A 102 5.03 -2.41 -8.79
N VAL A 103 5.86 -2.17 -7.78
CA VAL A 103 7.25 -2.62 -7.78
C VAL A 103 7.27 -4.16 -7.72
N PRO A 104 7.97 -4.85 -8.64
CA PRO A 104 8.05 -6.30 -8.61
C PRO A 104 8.80 -6.78 -7.35
N PRO A 105 8.38 -7.92 -6.76
CA PRO A 105 9.06 -8.48 -5.61
C PRO A 105 10.52 -8.82 -5.98
N GLY A 106 11.49 -8.24 -5.27
CA GLY A 106 12.92 -8.46 -5.50
C GLY A 106 13.66 -7.31 -6.20
N ALA A 107 12.97 -6.28 -6.68
CA ALA A 107 13.63 -5.06 -7.17
C ALA A 107 14.19 -4.26 -5.97
N SER A 108 15.51 -4.27 -5.81
CA SER A 108 16.22 -3.34 -4.94
C SER A 108 16.08 -1.92 -5.49
N PRO A 109 15.74 -0.90 -4.67
CA PRO A 109 15.81 0.48 -5.11
C PRO A 109 17.29 0.90 -5.17
N GLY A 110 17.90 0.84 -6.35
CA GLY A 110 19.27 1.33 -6.54
C GLY A 110 19.97 0.73 -7.75
N SER A 111 19.87 1.42 -8.89
CA SER A 111 20.92 1.58 -9.91
C SER A 111 20.38 2.48 -11.02
N SER A 112 20.56 3.79 -10.88
CA SER A 112 20.72 4.76 -11.97
C SER A 112 21.39 5.99 -11.40
#